data_AF-A0A9E2P8J5-F1
#
_entry.id   AF-A0A9E2P8J5-F1
#
_cell.length_a   1.000
_cell.length_b   1.000
_cell.length_c   1.000
_cell.angle_alpha   90.00
_cell.angle_beta   90.00
_cell.angle_gamma   90.00
#
_symmetry.space_group_name_H-M   'P 1'
#
loop_
_entity.id
_entity.type
_entity.pdbx_description
1 polymer ?
#
loop_
_entity_poly.entity_id
_entity_poly.type
_entity_poly.pdbx_seq_one_letter_code
_entity_poly.pdbx_strand_id
1 'polypeptide(L)'
;MSRLSIGEDLADRLFAAESAIDRALIETATLAAALPAARAGAWLSASVGQRAFEGTAATISALAQARSHIVQTHSVLAAVARKLGLNALAVGPLDKPGDGPPIGGGGGDGSGIEPNVVNKLLPSTPNSC
;
A
#
# COMPACT_ATOMS: atom_id res chain seq x y z
N MET A 1 -12.74 -25.38 -19.39
CA MET A 1 -12.27 -24.44 -18.35
C MET A 1 -11.34 -25.22 -17.42
N SER A 2 -10.11 -24.77 -17.25
CA SER A 2 -9.11 -25.44 -16.38
C SER A 2 -9.04 -24.74 -15.02
N ARG A 3 -8.54 -25.44 -13.99
CA ARG A 3 -8.26 -24.82 -12.68
C ARG A 3 -7.33 -23.62 -12.79
N LEU A 4 -6.36 -23.69 -13.72
CA LEU A 4 -5.45 -22.59 -14.03
C LEU A 4 -6.24 -21.38 -14.57
N SER A 5 -7.08 -21.56 -15.59
CA SER A 5 -7.86 -20.44 -16.18
C SER A 5 -8.83 -19.78 -15.18
N ILE A 6 -9.36 -20.53 -14.21
CA ILE A 6 -10.21 -19.97 -13.15
C ILE A 6 -9.35 -19.19 -12.14
N GLY A 7 -8.16 -19.71 -11.83
CA GLY A 7 -7.21 -19.03 -10.94
C GLY A 7 -6.68 -17.72 -11.51
N GLU A 8 -6.43 -17.67 -12.82
CA GLU A 8 -6.03 -16.46 -13.55
C GLU A 8 -7.12 -15.38 -13.47
N ASP A 9 -8.38 -15.70 -13.82
CA ASP A 9 -9.50 -14.75 -13.69
C ASP A 9 -9.70 -14.26 -12.24
N LEU A 10 -9.50 -15.13 -11.26
CA LEU A 10 -9.58 -14.74 -9.85
C LEU A 10 -8.43 -13.81 -9.44
N ALA A 11 -7.21 -14.08 -9.91
CA ALA A 11 -6.05 -13.24 -9.64
C ALA A 11 -6.22 -11.84 -10.23
N ASP A 12 -6.74 -11.73 -11.45
CA ASP A 12 -7.05 -10.45 -12.11
C ASP A 12 -8.08 -9.64 -11.31
N ARG A 13 -9.15 -10.30 -10.84
CA ARG A 13 -10.18 -9.67 -10.00
C ARG A 13 -9.64 -9.21 -8.65
N LEU A 14 -8.77 -10.00 -8.03
CA LEU A 14 -8.14 -9.63 -6.77
C LEU A 14 -7.26 -8.39 -6.94
N PHE A 15 -6.42 -8.37 -7.97
CA PHE A 15 -5.57 -7.22 -8.28
C PHE A 15 -6.38 -5.96 -8.60
N ALA A 16 -7.47 -6.11 -9.34
CA ALA A 16 -8.40 -5.01 -9.62
C ALA A 16 -9.05 -4.47 -8.33
N ALA A 17 -9.44 -5.34 -7.40
CA ALA A 17 -10.00 -4.94 -6.12
C ALA A 17 -8.98 -4.21 -5.23
N GLU A 18 -7.74 -4.71 -5.15
CA GLU A 18 -6.63 -4.04 -4.45
C GLU A 18 -6.40 -2.63 -5.01
N SER A 19 -6.29 -2.53 -6.34
CA SER A 19 -6.07 -1.26 -7.05
C SER A 19 -7.22 -0.26 -6.82
N ALA A 20 -8.46 -0.74 -6.78
CA ALA A 20 -9.63 0.11 -6.54
C ALA A 20 -9.64 0.68 -5.12
N ILE A 21 -9.24 -0.10 -4.11
CA ILE A 21 -9.11 0.35 -2.72
C ILE A 21 -8.00 1.41 -2.61
N ASP A 22 -6.85 1.17 -3.23
CA ASP A 22 -5.74 2.12 -3.24
C ASP A 22 -6.15 3.45 -3.89
N ARG A 23 -6.85 3.40 -5.03
CA ARG A 23 -7.40 4.59 -5.67
C ARG A 23 -8.39 5.32 -4.77
N ALA A 24 -9.32 4.61 -4.13
CA ALA A 24 -10.28 5.22 -3.22
C ALA A 24 -9.57 5.93 -2.05
N LEU A 25 -8.49 5.36 -1.53
CA LEU A 25 -7.70 5.94 -0.45
C LEU A 25 -7.02 7.24 -0.89
N ILE A 26 -6.43 7.27 -2.09
CA ILE A 26 -5.80 8.46 -2.68
C ILE A 26 -6.81 9.60 -2.82
N GLU A 27 -7.96 9.34 -3.43
CA GLU A 27 -8.98 10.37 -3.68
C GLU A 27 -9.58 10.89 -2.36
N THR A 28 -9.84 9.99 -1.40
CA THR A 28 -10.41 10.36 -0.10
C THR A 28 -9.42 11.18 0.73
N ALA A 29 -8.13 10.82 0.72
CA ALA A 29 -7.08 11.59 1.39
C ALA A 29 -6.92 13.00 0.78
N THR A 30 -7.02 13.09 -0.55
CA THR A 30 -6.98 14.38 -1.26
C THR A 30 -8.16 15.27 -0.88
N LEU A 31 -9.37 14.70 -0.81
CA LEU A 31 -10.54 15.42 -0.32
C LEU A 31 -10.37 15.87 1.14
N ALA A 32 -9.86 15.02 2.02
CA ALA A 32 -9.63 15.35 3.42
C ALA A 32 -8.69 16.55 3.57
N ALA A 33 -7.63 16.61 2.77
CA ALA A 33 -6.68 17.73 2.76
C ALA A 33 -7.31 19.03 2.22
N ALA A 34 -8.19 18.93 1.22
CA ALA A 34 -8.85 20.08 0.60
C ALA A 34 -9.84 20.80 1.53
N LEU A 35 -10.53 20.06 2.42
CA LEU A 35 -11.56 20.61 3.32
C LEU A 35 -11.07 21.76 4.23
N PRO A 36 -10.02 21.59 5.05
CA PRO A 36 -9.52 22.68 5.90
C PRO A 36 -8.94 23.84 5.10
N ALA A 37 -8.34 23.58 3.93
CA ALA A 37 -7.83 24.61 3.02
C ALA A 37 -8.97 25.45 2.43
N ALA A 38 -10.04 24.83 1.94
CA ALA A 38 -11.21 25.51 1.41
C ALA A 38 -11.90 26.38 2.46
N ARG A 39 -12.08 25.84 3.68
CA ARG A 39 -12.62 26.58 4.83
C ARG A 39 -11.78 27.81 5.17
N ALA A 40 -10.45 27.65 5.24
CA ALA A 40 -9.53 28.75 5.53
C ALA A 40 -9.56 29.82 4.42
N GLY A 41 -9.55 29.40 3.15
CA GLY A 41 -9.66 30.29 1.99
C GLY A 41 -10.97 31.08 1.95
N ALA A 42 -12.04 30.53 2.52
CA ALA A 42 -13.32 31.19 2.68
C ALA A 42 -13.45 32.05 3.95
N TRP A 43 -12.39 32.20 4.75
CA TRP A 43 -12.40 32.95 6.02
C TRP A 43 -13.43 32.43 7.05
N LEU A 44 -13.72 31.13 7.01
CA LEU A 44 -14.69 30.48 7.90
C LEU A 44 -14.01 29.91 9.14
N SER A 45 -14.71 29.92 10.28
CA SER A 45 -14.24 29.29 11.54
C SER A 45 -13.91 27.81 11.35
N ALA A 46 -12.95 27.29 12.12
CA ALA A 46 -12.54 25.89 12.13
C ALA A 46 -13.68 24.88 12.38
N SER A 47 -14.73 25.30 13.09
CA SER A 47 -15.90 24.46 13.33
C SER A 47 -16.76 24.24 12.07
N VAL A 48 -16.63 25.11 11.07
CA VAL A 48 -17.38 24.98 9.81
C VAL A 48 -16.83 23.82 9.01
N GLY A 49 -17.68 22.84 8.70
CA GLY A 49 -17.30 21.64 7.97
C GLY A 49 -16.61 20.57 8.81
N GLN A 50 -16.46 20.76 10.14
CA GLN A 50 -15.77 19.81 11.02
C GLN A 50 -16.35 18.39 10.93
N ARG A 51 -17.68 18.23 10.96
CA ARG A 51 -18.32 16.91 10.80
C ARG A 51 -18.04 16.25 9.44
N ALA A 52 -17.92 17.05 8.38
CA ALA A 52 -17.55 16.54 7.07
C ALA A 52 -16.10 16.04 7.07
N PHE A 53 -15.19 16.80 7.67
CA PHE A 53 -13.78 16.39 7.84
C PHE A 53 -13.65 15.11 8.68
N GLU A 54 -14.39 15.01 9.80
CA GLU A 54 -14.44 13.79 10.63
C GLU A 54 -14.94 12.58 9.84
N GLY A 55 -16.00 12.75 9.04
CA GLY A 55 -16.52 11.69 8.17
C GLY A 55 -15.49 11.22 7.14
N THR A 56 -14.77 12.14 6.51
CA THR A 56 -13.70 11.80 5.56
C THR A 56 -12.54 11.10 6.26
N ALA A 57 -12.12 11.55 7.44
CA ALA A 57 -11.06 10.91 8.23
C ALA A 57 -11.45 9.48 8.66
N ALA A 58 -12.69 9.27 9.10
CA ALA A 58 -13.22 7.93 9.41
C ALA A 58 -13.24 7.03 8.17
N THR A 59 -13.57 7.58 7.00
CA THR A 59 -13.56 6.85 5.73
C THR A 59 -12.15 6.40 5.35
N ILE A 60 -11.13 7.25 5.51
CA ILE A 60 -9.72 6.88 5.29
C ILE A 60 -9.31 5.71 6.20
N SER A 61 -9.70 5.74 7.48
CA SER A 61 -9.41 4.65 8.41
C SER A 61 -10.05 3.33 7.96
N ALA A 62 -11.32 3.37 7.53
CA ALA A 62 -12.01 2.20 7.00
C ALA A 62 -11.35 1.64 5.73
N LEU A 63 -10.93 2.51 4.81
CA LEU A 63 -10.21 2.10 3.59
C LEU A 63 -8.85 1.48 3.90
N ALA A 64 -8.12 2.02 4.88
CA ALA A 64 -6.85 1.44 5.33
C ALA A 64 -7.04 0.02 5.90
N GLN A 65 -8.11 -0.20 6.68
CA GLN A 65 -8.47 -1.53 7.17
C GLN A 65 -8.87 -2.46 6.03
N ALA A 66 -9.70 -2.00 5.09
CA ALA A 66 -10.09 -2.77 3.91
C ALA A 66 -8.86 -3.22 3.09
N ARG A 67 -7.88 -2.33 2.91
CA ARG A 67 -6.60 -2.63 2.26
C ARG A 67 -5.81 -3.72 3.00
N SER A 68 -5.78 -3.69 4.33
CA SER A 68 -5.14 -4.74 5.12
C SER A 68 -5.82 -6.11 4.93
N HIS A 69 -7.16 -6.14 4.95
CA HIS A 69 -7.92 -7.37 4.76
C HIS A 69 -7.76 -7.97 3.36
N ILE A 70 -7.71 -7.15 2.30
CA ILE A 70 -7.55 -7.67 0.93
C ILE A 70 -6.14 -8.23 0.72
N VAL A 71 -5.10 -7.60 1.28
CA VAL A 71 -3.72 -8.12 1.25
C VAL A 71 -3.63 -9.46 1.99
N GLN A 72 -4.29 -9.60 3.14
CA GLN A 72 -4.35 -10.89 3.84
C GLN A 72 -5.07 -11.95 3.00
N THR A 73 -6.16 -11.57 2.32
CA THR A 73 -6.90 -12.44 1.40
C THR A 73 -5.98 -12.93 0.27
N HIS A 74 -5.17 -12.03 -0.30
CA HIS A 74 -4.14 -12.37 -1.28
C HIS A 74 -3.17 -13.41 -0.75
N SER A 75 -2.60 -13.23 0.45
CA SER A 75 -1.67 -14.18 1.04
C SER A 75 -2.29 -15.58 1.22
N VAL A 76 -3.57 -15.65 1.62
CA VAL A 76 -4.30 -16.91 1.74
C VAL A 76 -4.50 -17.57 0.37
N LEU A 77 -4.92 -16.80 -0.64
CA LEU A 77 -5.11 -17.31 -2.00
C LEU A 77 -3.80 -17.79 -2.63
N ALA A 78 -2.69 -17.09 -2.40
CA ALA A 78 -1.36 -17.54 -2.83
C ALA A 78 -0.97 -18.88 -2.17
N ALA A 79 -1.27 -19.08 -0.89
CA ALA A 79 -1.05 -20.36 -0.23
C ALA A 79 -1.91 -21.49 -0.82
N VAL A 80 -3.15 -21.20 -1.22
CA VAL A 80 -4.02 -22.15 -1.93
C VAL A 80 -3.45 -22.49 -3.31
N ALA A 81 -3.01 -21.49 -4.08
CA ALA A 81 -2.39 -21.70 -5.39
C ALA A 81 -1.18 -22.64 -5.31
N ARG A 82 -0.29 -22.46 -4.32
CA ARG A 82 0.84 -23.38 -4.07
C ARG A 82 0.38 -24.81 -3.80
N LYS A 83 -0.63 -25.01 -2.94
CA LYS A 83 -1.18 -26.35 -2.64
C LYS A 83 -1.78 -27.04 -3.86
N LEU A 84 -2.27 -26.26 -4.84
CA LEU A 84 -2.83 -26.78 -6.08
C LEU A 84 -1.78 -26.96 -7.19
N GLY A 85 -0.50 -26.69 -6.93
CA GLY A 85 0.57 -26.74 -7.93
C GLY A 85 0.55 -25.58 -8.92
N LEU A 86 -0.22 -24.52 -8.64
CA LEU A 86 -0.37 -23.33 -9.47
C LEU A 86 0.62 -22.23 -9.03
N ASN A 87 1.90 -22.57 -8.92
CA ASN A 87 2.92 -21.68 -8.32
C ASN A 87 3.05 -20.33 -9.02
N ALA A 88 2.80 -20.28 -10.34
CA ALA A 88 2.80 -19.03 -11.09
C ALA A 88 1.75 -18.02 -10.60
N LEU A 89 0.62 -18.50 -10.05
CA LEU A 89 -0.42 -17.64 -9.48
C LEU A 89 -0.17 -17.27 -8.02
N ALA A 90 0.81 -17.91 -7.36
CA ALA A 90 1.15 -17.64 -5.97
C ALA A 90 2.10 -16.44 -5.82
N VAL A 91 2.73 -16.02 -6.92
CA VAL A 91 3.63 -14.87 -7.00
C VAL A 91 2.86 -13.75 -7.70
N GLY A 92 2.75 -12.60 -7.04
CA GLY A 92 2.10 -11.43 -7.63
C GLY A 92 2.98 -10.77 -8.71
N PRO A 93 2.43 -9.84 -9.51
CA PRO A 93 3.19 -9.13 -10.54
C PRO A 93 4.20 -8.11 -10.00
N LEU A 94 4.14 -7.80 -8.69
CA LEU A 94 5.00 -6.84 -8.01
C LEU A 94 5.96 -7.57 -7.07
N ASP A 95 7.18 -7.04 -6.95
CA ASP A 95 8.17 -7.52 -5.99
C ASP A 95 7.66 -7.30 -4.56
N LYS A 96 7.54 -8.38 -3.80
CA LYS A 96 7.11 -8.36 -2.40
C LYS A 96 8.29 -8.74 -1.51
N PRO A 97 8.50 -8.05 -0.38
CA PRO A 97 9.46 -8.52 0.62
C PRO A 97 9.12 -9.95 1.03
N GLY A 98 10.14 -10.82 1.03
CA GLY A 98 10.02 -12.23 1.42
C GLY A 98 9.84 -13.23 0.26
N ASP A 99 9.64 -12.78 -0.98
CA ASP A 99 9.65 -13.66 -2.17
C ASP A 99 11.10 -13.88 -2.74
N GLY A 100 12.10 -13.21 -2.14
CA GLY A 100 13.55 -13.30 -2.34
C GLY A 100 14.30 -12.35 -1.39
N PRO A 101 15.64 -12.41 -1.23
CA PRO A 101 16.36 -11.56 -0.28
C PRO A 101 16.07 -10.07 -0.54
N PRO A 102 15.58 -9.31 0.44
CA PRO A 102 15.21 -7.91 0.23
C PRO A 102 16.44 -7.06 -0.10
N ILE A 103 16.51 -6.53 -1.32
CA ILE A 103 17.45 -5.44 -1.65
C ILE A 103 16.74 -4.12 -1.29
N GLY A 104 16.81 -3.79 0.00
CA GLY A 104 16.60 -2.43 0.49
C GLY A 104 15.16 -2.03 0.82
N GLY A 105 14.88 -2.05 2.12
CA GLY A 105 14.20 -0.93 2.78
C GLY A 105 12.67 -1.02 2.91
N GLY A 106 12.22 -1.64 4.01
CA GLY A 106 10.97 -1.25 4.65
C GLY A 106 9.81 -2.24 4.57
N GLY A 107 10.06 -3.52 4.82
CA GLY A 107 8.97 -4.49 4.97
C GLY A 107 9.46 -5.86 5.44
N GLY A 108 9.64 -6.01 6.75
CA GLY A 108 9.69 -7.25 7.54
C GLY A 108 10.19 -8.56 6.91
N ASP A 109 11.50 -8.82 7.05
CA ASP A 109 12.14 -10.13 7.35
C ASP A 109 13.65 -10.15 7.06
N GLY A 110 14.18 -9.14 6.36
CA GLY A 110 15.63 -8.98 6.17
C GLY A 110 16.38 -8.66 7.47
N SER A 111 17.59 -9.20 7.62
CA SER A 111 18.57 -8.77 8.63
C SER A 111 18.67 -7.24 8.61
N GLY A 112 18.27 -6.61 9.72
CA GLY A 112 18.02 -5.17 9.80
C GLY A 112 19.15 -4.30 9.26
N ILE A 113 18.78 -3.11 8.76
CA ILE A 113 19.74 -2.06 8.42
C ILE A 113 20.52 -1.69 9.68
N GLU A 114 21.86 -1.70 9.56
CA GLU A 114 22.80 -1.23 10.59
C GLU A 114 22.29 0.06 11.25
N PRO A 115 22.26 0.13 12.60
CA PRO A 115 21.40 1.03 13.36
C PRO A 115 21.74 2.54 13.27
N ASN A 116 22.65 2.98 12.38
CA ASN A 116 23.06 4.37 12.32
C ASN A 116 23.49 4.85 10.93
N VAL A 117 22.53 4.94 10.01
CA VAL A 117 22.72 5.60 8.70
C VAL A 117 22.50 7.11 8.74
N VAL A 118 21.87 7.64 9.80
CA VAL A 118 21.48 9.05 9.88
C VAL A 118 22.65 9.98 10.22
N ASN A 119 23.68 9.49 10.91
CA ASN A 119 24.88 10.26 11.29
C ASN A 119 26.14 9.93 10.49
N LYS A 120 26.03 9.33 9.30
CA LYS A 120 27.20 9.02 8.49
C LYS A 120 27.67 10.28 7.76
N LEU A 121 28.86 10.78 8.10
CA LEU A 121 29.49 11.90 7.41
C LEU A 121 29.68 11.56 5.93
N LEU A 122 29.19 12.42 5.04
CA LEU A 122 29.38 12.26 3.60
C LEU A 122 30.89 12.29 3.28
N PRO A 123 31.40 11.39 2.41
CA PRO A 123 32.81 11.38 2.05
C PRO A 123 33.19 12.69 1.35
N SER A 124 34.05 13.47 2.01
CA SER A 124 34.51 14.78 1.58
C SER A 124 35.78 14.67 0.75
N THR A 125 35.70 14.04 -0.42
CA THR A 125 36.75 14.14 -1.44
C THR A 125 36.11 14.41 -2.79
N PRO A 126 36.33 15.60 -3.40
CA PRO A 126 36.07 15.79 -4.80
C PRO A 126 37.16 15.01 -5.56
N ASN A 127 36.78 13.96 -6.27
CA ASN A 127 37.71 13.31 -7.18
C ASN A 127 37.98 14.27 -8.35
N SER A 128 39.15 14.87 -8.34
CA SER A 128 39.75 15.46 -9.53
C SER A 128 40.01 14.37 -10.57
N CYS A 129 39.40 14.53 -11.74
CA CYS A 129 40.05 14.64 -13.05
C CYS A 129 39.11 15.43 -13.97
#